data_AF-A0AA41S4P3-F1
#
_entry.id   AF-A0AA41S4P3-F1
#
_cell.length_a   1.000
_cell.length_b   1.000
_cell.length_c   1.000
_cell.angle_alpha   90.00
_cell.angle_beta   90.00
_cell.angle_gamma   90.00
#
_symmetry.space_group_name_H-M   'P 1'
#
loop_
_entity.id
_entity.type
_entity.pdbx_description
1 polymer ?
#
loop_
_entity_poly.entity_id
_entity_poly.type
_entity_poly.pdbx_seq_one_letter_code
_entity_poly.pdbx_strand_id
1 'polypeptide(L)'
;MTSQYRNPRLLLLGGSIEYQRSANQLASFDNLLQQEIDHLKMVVSKIEAHRPNVLLVEKSVSSYAQEYLLEKEISLVLNVKRPLLERIAKCTGAHIVPATDNLSAAQLGHCEVFRLERVLEDCSAANQPNKKSAKTLMFFEGCPRRLGCT
;
A
#
# COMPACT_ATOMS: atom_id res chain seq x y z
N MET A 1 8.55 2.65 -10.82
CA MET A 1 8.04 1.58 -9.93
C MET A 1 8.24 0.24 -10.62
N THR A 2 8.75 -0.74 -9.89
CA THR A 2 9.14 -2.06 -10.43
C THR A 2 7.89 -2.90 -10.69
N SER A 3 7.80 -3.54 -11.86
CA SER A 3 6.63 -4.33 -12.26
C SER A 3 6.60 -5.74 -11.68
N GLN A 4 7.73 -6.25 -11.19
CA GLN A 4 7.85 -7.60 -10.65
C GLN A 4 8.87 -7.67 -9.50
N TYR A 5 8.51 -8.39 -8.44
CA TYR A 5 9.41 -8.73 -7.34
C TYR A 5 9.41 -10.25 -7.11
N ARG A 6 10.60 -10.81 -6.82
CA ARG A 6 10.76 -12.17 -6.32
C ARG A 6 10.96 -12.12 -4.80
N ASN A 7 10.30 -13.02 -4.09
CA ASN A 7 10.26 -13.07 -2.62
C ASN A 7 10.01 -11.71 -1.95
N PRO A 8 8.99 -10.93 -2.38
CA PRO A 8 8.73 -9.61 -1.80
C PRO A 8 8.29 -9.69 -0.35
N ARG A 9 8.73 -8.69 0.44
CA ARG A 9 8.14 -8.39 1.75
C ARG A 9 7.02 -7.38 1.60
N LEU A 10 5.83 -7.77 2.06
CA LEU A 10 4.60 -6.99 1.94
C LEU A 10 4.25 -6.36 3.29
N LEU A 11 3.97 -5.07 3.31
CA LEU A 11 3.41 -4.38 4.47
C LEU A 11 1.98 -3.94 4.15
N LEU A 12 1.04 -4.23 5.05
CA LEU A 12 -0.37 -3.90 4.90
C LEU A 12 -0.79 -2.87 5.94
N LEU A 13 -1.29 -1.72 5.49
CA LEU A 13 -1.81 -0.64 6.31
C LEU A 13 -3.32 -0.49 6.08
N GLY A 14 -4.09 -0.56 7.16
CA GLY A 14 -5.53 -0.23 7.18
C GLY A 14 -5.80 1.27 7.36
N GLY A 15 -4.78 2.05 7.71
CA GLY A 15 -4.88 3.49 7.92
C GLY A 15 -4.61 4.31 6.66
N SER A 16 -4.60 5.64 6.81
CA SER A 16 -4.00 6.58 5.86
C SER A 16 -2.62 7.03 6.35
N ILE A 17 -1.77 7.48 5.43
CA ILE A 17 -0.50 8.15 5.76
C ILE A 17 -0.71 9.64 5.49
N GLU A 18 -1.34 10.29 6.46
CA GLU A 18 -1.73 11.70 6.40
C GLU A 18 -1.49 12.35 7.76
N TYR A 19 -1.20 13.65 7.74
CA TYR A 19 -1.08 14.42 8.96
C TYR A 19 -2.46 14.92 9.40
N GLN A 20 -2.99 14.35 10.47
CA GLN A 20 -4.26 14.81 11.03
C GLN A 20 -4.00 15.89 12.09
N ARG A 21 -4.34 17.13 11.75
CA ARG A 21 -4.17 18.30 12.61
C ARG A 21 -4.94 18.16 13.93
N SER A 22 -4.27 18.39 15.05
CA SER A 22 -4.94 18.59 16.34
C SER A 22 -5.53 20.01 16.39
N ALA A 23 -6.84 20.13 16.60
CA ALA A 23 -7.59 21.38 16.44
C ALA A 23 -7.20 22.52 17.40
N ASN A 24 -6.44 22.25 18.48
CA ASN A 24 -6.24 23.18 19.59
C ASN A 24 -4.85 23.85 19.68
N GLN A 25 -4.02 23.80 18.63
CA GLN A 25 -2.73 24.50 18.62
C GLN A 25 -2.71 25.68 17.65
N LEU A 26 -2.50 26.88 18.21
CA LEU A 26 -2.22 28.10 17.47
C LEU A 26 -0.71 28.18 17.23
N ALA A 27 -0.29 28.01 15.99
CA ALA A 27 1.10 28.16 15.56
C ALA A 27 1.15 28.85 14.19
N SER A 28 2.27 29.50 13.87
CA SER A 28 2.52 30.09 12.57
C SER A 28 2.41 29.04 11.45
N PHE A 29 1.92 29.45 10.28
CA PHE A 29 1.73 28.55 9.13
C PHE A 29 3.01 27.79 8.75
N ASP A 30 4.17 28.47 8.77
CA ASP A 30 5.46 27.85 8.44
C ASP A 30 5.84 26.74 9.43
N ASN A 31 5.60 26.95 10.73
CA ASN A 31 5.87 25.94 11.76
C ASN A 31 4.95 24.73 11.61
N LEU A 32 3.67 24.96 11.26
CA LEU A 32 2.71 23.88 11.03
C LEU A 32 3.10 23.02 9.83
N LEU A 33 3.55 23.67 8.74
CA LEU A 33 3.99 22.98 7.53
C LEU A 33 5.26 22.16 7.78
N GLN A 34 6.22 22.69 8.53
CA GLN A 34 7.40 21.93 8.94
C GLN A 34 7.03 20.72 9.80
N GLN A 35 6.15 20.88 10.79
CA GLN A 35 5.68 19.78 11.63
C GLN A 35 5.01 18.66 10.82
N GLU A 36 4.18 19.03 9.83
CA GLU A 36 3.56 18.05 8.93
C GLU A 36 4.61 17.27 8.13
N ILE A 37 5.57 17.96 7.53
CA ILE A 37 6.65 17.33 6.74
C ILE A 37 7.50 16.41 7.63
N ASP A 38 7.88 16.87 8.82
CA ASP A 38 8.71 16.10 9.74
C ASP A 38 7.97 14.87 10.27
N HIS A 39 6.67 15.00 10.54
CA HIS A 39 5.83 13.86 10.90
C HIS A 39 5.77 12.82 9.77
N LEU A 40 5.51 13.25 8.54
CA LEU A 40 5.46 12.35 7.38
C LEU A 40 6.79 11.65 7.15
N LYS A 41 7.92 12.38 7.24
CA LYS A 41 9.26 11.80 7.18
C LYS A 41 9.47 10.74 8.26
N MET A 42 9.12 11.05 9.50
CA MET A 42 9.26 10.11 10.62
C MET A 42 8.46 8.82 10.39
N VAL A 43 7.22 8.93 9.89
CA VAL A 43 6.39 7.77 9.54
C VAL A 43 7.02 6.95 8.41
N VAL A 44 7.51 7.59 7.34
CA VAL A 44 8.18 6.89 6.24
C VAL A 44 9.46 6.22 6.72
N SER A 45 10.26 6.86 7.58
CA SER A 45 11.45 6.25 8.18
C SER A 45 11.13 5.03 9.04
N LYS A 46 10.00 5.05 9.78
CA LYS A 46 9.52 3.86 10.50
C LYS A 46 9.16 2.72 9.55
N ILE A 47 8.46 3.02 8.45
CA ILE A 47 8.14 2.03 7.41
C ILE A 47 9.42 1.46 6.78
N GLU A 48 10.38 2.33 6.46
CA GLU A 48 11.68 1.96 5.90
C GLU A 48 12.48 1.04 6.83
N ALA A 49 12.38 1.22 8.16
CA ALA A 49 13.05 0.36 9.13
C ALA A 49 12.63 -1.12 9.01
N HIS A 50 11.38 -1.39 8.61
CA HIS A 50 10.90 -2.74 8.32
C HIS A 50 11.32 -3.25 6.93
N ARG A 51 11.84 -2.36 6.07
CA ARG A 51 12.31 -2.62 4.70
C ARG A 51 11.30 -3.38 3.81
N PRO A 52 10.02 -2.97 3.75
CA PRO A 52 9.07 -3.60 2.84
C PRO A 52 9.42 -3.30 1.37
N ASN A 53 9.12 -4.25 0.48
CA ASN A 53 9.23 -4.02 -0.96
C ASN A 53 7.95 -3.41 -1.55
N VAL A 54 6.81 -3.84 -1.01
CA VAL A 54 5.49 -3.37 -1.43
C VAL A 54 4.68 -2.97 -0.20
N LEU A 55 4.12 -1.77 -0.25
CA LEU A 55 3.23 -1.21 0.75
C LEU A 55 1.81 -1.11 0.18
N LEU A 56 0.86 -1.79 0.83
CA LEU A 56 -0.55 -1.70 0.48
C LEU A 56 -1.28 -0.88 1.53
N VAL A 57 -2.03 0.13 1.08
CA VAL A 57 -2.77 1.05 1.94
C VAL A 57 -4.26 0.99 1.61
N GLU A 58 -5.10 0.88 2.63
CA GLU A 58 -6.56 0.85 2.49
C GLU A 58 -7.13 2.18 2.00
N LYS A 59 -6.63 3.28 2.59
CA LYS A 59 -7.08 4.65 2.33
C LYS A 59 -6.08 5.38 1.43
N SER A 60 -5.80 6.63 1.78
CA SER A 60 -4.97 7.59 1.07
C SER A 60 -3.58 7.76 1.69
N VAL A 61 -2.67 8.32 0.88
CA VAL A 61 -1.30 8.68 1.27
C VAL A 61 -1.02 10.07 0.71
N SER A 62 -0.50 10.96 1.55
CA SER A 62 -0.10 12.32 1.14
C SER A 62 0.95 12.30 0.03
N SER A 63 0.88 13.24 -0.92
CA SER A 63 1.83 13.32 -2.06
C SER A 63 3.29 13.35 -1.60
N TYR A 64 3.60 14.12 -0.54
CA TYR A 64 4.95 14.17 0.04
C TYR A 64 5.43 12.78 0.51
N ALA A 65 4.55 12.01 1.15
CA ALA A 65 4.89 10.65 1.57
C ALA A 65 5.07 9.70 0.38
N GLN A 66 4.35 9.90 -0.72
CA GLN A 66 4.54 9.11 -1.95
C GLN A 66 5.93 9.35 -2.55
N GLU A 67 6.38 10.61 -2.60
CA GLU A 67 7.72 10.98 -3.06
C GLU A 67 8.80 10.34 -2.18
N TYR A 68 8.68 10.45 -0.85
CA TYR A 68 9.63 9.80 0.06
C TYR A 68 9.64 8.28 -0.07
N LEU A 69 8.49 7.63 -0.23
CA LEU A 69 8.43 6.18 -0.44
C LEU A 69 9.07 5.78 -1.79
N LEU A 70 8.92 6.61 -2.82
CA LEU A 70 9.53 6.39 -4.12
C LEU A 70 11.07 6.53 -4.06
N GLU A 71 11.58 7.53 -3.33
CA GLU A 71 13.03 7.68 -3.08
C GLU A 71 13.64 6.47 -2.37
N LYS A 72 12.84 5.78 -1.55
CA LYS A 72 13.23 4.55 -0.84
C LYS A 72 12.99 3.27 -1.66
N GLU A 73 12.59 3.39 -2.93
CA GLU A 73 12.28 2.28 -3.84
C GLU A 73 11.18 1.33 -3.34
N ILE A 74 10.28 1.82 -2.48
CA ILE A 74 9.14 1.06 -1.96
C ILE A 74 7.96 1.22 -2.92
N SER A 75 7.44 0.11 -3.44
CA SER A 75 6.27 0.14 -4.30
C SER A 75 5.00 0.39 -3.49
N LEU A 76 4.22 1.40 -3.87
CA LEU A 76 3.02 1.81 -3.16
C LEU A 76 1.74 1.44 -3.92
N VAL A 77 0.78 0.86 -3.21
CA VAL A 77 -0.57 0.59 -3.70
C VAL A 77 -1.58 1.30 -2.80
N LEU A 78 -2.40 2.15 -3.40
CA LEU A 78 -3.39 2.98 -2.73
C LEU A 78 -4.81 2.46 -2.94
N ASN A 79 -5.74 2.85 -2.05
CA ASN A 79 -7.17 2.58 -2.17
C ASN A 79 -7.53 1.09 -2.30
N VAL A 80 -6.83 0.22 -1.56
CA VAL A 80 -7.15 -1.21 -1.53
C VAL A 80 -8.38 -1.42 -0.67
N LYS A 81 -9.45 -1.98 -1.26
CA LYS A 81 -10.68 -2.29 -0.50
C LYS A 81 -10.36 -3.17 0.71
N ARG A 82 -10.88 -2.81 1.88
CA ARG A 82 -10.76 -3.60 3.12
C ARG A 82 -10.91 -5.12 2.96
N PRO A 83 -11.98 -5.66 2.34
CA PRO A 83 -12.13 -7.12 2.19
C PRO A 83 -11.04 -7.75 1.30
N LEU A 84 -10.51 -7.01 0.33
CA LEU A 84 -9.40 -7.47 -0.49
C LEU A 84 -8.10 -7.47 0.31
N LEU A 85 -7.85 -6.41 1.09
CA LEU A 85 -6.69 -6.30 1.97
C LEU A 85 -6.65 -7.44 3.00
N GLU A 86 -7.81 -7.78 3.60
CA GLU A 86 -7.95 -8.92 4.51
C GLU A 86 -7.70 -10.27 3.84
N ARG A 87 -8.12 -10.43 2.58
CA ARG A 87 -7.81 -11.64 1.81
C ARG A 87 -6.31 -11.75 1.54
N ILE A 88 -5.66 -10.64 1.14
CA ILE A 88 -4.21 -10.59 0.94
C ILE A 88 -3.49 -10.90 2.25
N ALA A 89 -3.91 -10.30 3.37
CA ALA A 89 -3.35 -10.55 4.68
C ALA A 89 -3.37 -12.04 5.04
N LYS A 90 -4.54 -12.68 4.85
CA LYS A 90 -4.70 -14.13 5.05
C LYS A 90 -3.76 -14.91 4.14
N CYS A 91 -3.80 -14.71 2.82
CA CYS A 91 -2.99 -15.49 1.87
C CYS A 91 -1.48 -15.36 2.12
N THR A 92 -1.01 -14.17 2.48
CA THR A 92 0.41 -13.82 2.61
C THR A 92 0.96 -13.99 4.03
N GLY A 93 0.09 -14.26 5.00
CA GLY A 93 0.44 -14.30 6.43
C GLY A 93 0.83 -12.93 7.02
N ALA A 94 0.53 -11.83 6.33
CA ALA A 94 0.73 -10.49 6.84
C ALA A 94 -0.32 -10.11 7.88
N HIS A 95 0.06 -9.25 8.82
CA HIS A 95 -0.90 -8.60 9.72
C HIS A 95 -1.25 -7.20 9.20
N ILE A 96 -2.55 -6.85 9.17
CA ILE A 96 -2.98 -5.50 8.79
C ILE A 96 -2.75 -4.58 9.97
N VAL A 97 -1.83 -3.64 9.82
CA VAL A 97 -1.56 -2.62 10.83
C VAL A 97 -2.63 -1.52 10.71
N PRO A 98 -3.40 -1.22 11.77
CA PRO A 98 -4.51 -0.27 11.68
C PRO A 98 -4.06 1.19 11.52
N ALA A 99 -2.91 1.56 12.10
CA ALA A 99 -2.37 2.93 12.09
C ALA A 99 -0.84 2.92 12.10
N THR A 100 -0.22 3.97 11.58
CA THR A 100 1.23 4.13 11.47
C THR A 100 1.97 4.14 12.82
N ASP A 101 1.25 4.42 13.91
CA ASP A 101 1.81 4.37 15.27
C ASP A 101 2.08 2.95 15.75
N ASN A 102 1.29 1.98 15.29
CA ASN A 102 1.38 0.57 15.70
C ASN A 102 2.26 -0.28 14.77
N LEU A 103 3.19 0.34 14.04
CA LEU A 103 4.13 -0.36 13.16
C LEU A 103 5.04 -1.35 13.92
N SER A 104 5.22 -1.20 15.23
CA SER A 104 5.98 -2.16 16.06
C SER A 104 5.37 -3.57 16.06
N ALA A 105 4.05 -3.69 15.90
CA ALA A 105 3.34 -4.96 15.80
C ALA A 105 3.19 -5.45 14.34
N ALA A 106 3.87 -4.81 13.39
CA ALA A 106 3.77 -5.16 11.98
C ALA A 106 4.43 -6.52 11.70
N GLN A 107 3.61 -7.49 11.29
CA GLN A 107 4.09 -8.72 10.70
C GLN A 107 4.04 -8.59 9.17
N LEU A 108 5.22 -8.65 8.54
CA LEU A 108 5.34 -8.58 7.08
C LEU A 108 4.82 -9.86 6.42
N GLY A 109 4.08 -9.69 5.34
CA GLY A 109 3.67 -10.79 4.46
C GLY A 109 4.78 -11.20 3.53
N HIS A 110 4.70 -12.46 3.08
CA HIS A 110 5.65 -13.04 2.14
C HIS A 110 4.89 -13.73 1.00
N CYS A 111 5.39 -13.56 -0.22
CA CYS A 111 4.96 -14.28 -1.42
C CYS A 111 6.20 -14.74 -2.18
N GLU A 112 6.08 -15.70 -3.10
CA GLU A 112 7.20 -16.07 -3.98
C GLU A 112 7.37 -15.05 -5.11
N VAL A 113 6.26 -14.61 -5.70
CA VAL A 113 6.28 -13.64 -6.80
C VAL A 113 5.14 -12.64 -6.65
N PHE A 114 5.46 -11.36 -6.80
CA PHE A 114 4.49 -10.30 -7.02
C PHE A 114 4.70 -9.74 -8.42
N ARG A 115 3.64 -9.69 -9.22
CA ARG A 115 3.66 -9.03 -10.54
C ARG A 115 2.48 -8.09 -10.72
N LEU A 116 2.75 -6.97 -11.38
CA LEU A 116 1.75 -6.04 -11.87
C LEU A 116 1.59 -6.25 -13.38
N GLU A 117 0.39 -6.57 -13.84
CA GLU A 117 0.14 -6.82 -15.25
C GLU A 117 -1.09 -6.06 -15.73
N ARG A 118 -0.96 -5.40 -16.87
CA ARG A 118 -2.08 -4.68 -17.50
C ARG A 118 -2.82 -5.65 -18.41
N VAL A 119 -3.96 -6.14 -17.94
CA VAL A 119 -4.83 -7.03 -18.70
C VAL A 119 -5.83 -6.21 -19.49
N LEU A 120 -5.91 -6.49 -20.78
CA LEU A 120 -6.95 -5.94 -21.65
C LEU A 120 -8.19 -6.81 -21.51
N GLU A 121 -9.28 -6.22 -21.01
CA GLU A 121 -10.55 -6.91 -20.92
C GLU A 121 -11.36 -6.62 -22.19
N ASP A 122 -11.49 -7.63 -23.05
CA ASP A 122 -12.43 -7.59 -24.18
C ASP A 122 -13.82 -7.93 -23.64
N CYS A 123 -14.55 -6.91 -23.19
CA CYS A 123 -15.94 -7.07 -22.77
C CYS A 123 -16.83 -7.41 -23.98
N SER A 124 -17.11 -8.69 -24.22
CA SER A 124 -18.16 -9.17 -25.12
C SER A 124 -19.55 -9.06 -24.45
N ALA A 125 -19.92 -7.85 -24.02
CA ALA A 125 -21.29 -7.56 -23.59
C ALA A 125 -22.11 -7.07 -24.79
N ALA A 126 -23.17 -7.81 -25.11
CA ALA A 126 -23.93 -7.78 -26.36
C ALA A 126 -24.67 -6.47 -26.73
N ASN A 127 -24.34 -5.28 -26.21
CA ASN A 127 -25.10 -4.06 -26.52
C ASN A 127 -24.35 -2.71 -26.50
N GLN A 128 -23.01 -2.64 -26.54
CA GLN A 128 -22.30 -1.42 -26.99
C GLN A 128 -20.94 -1.73 -27.63
N PRO A 129 -20.66 -1.26 -28.86
CA PRO A 129 -19.36 -1.45 -29.48
C PRO A 129 -18.35 -0.41 -28.95
N ASN A 130 -17.14 -0.87 -28.61
CA ASN A 130 -15.93 -0.07 -28.35
C ASN A 130 -15.75 0.67 -27.02
N LYS A 131 -15.65 -0.07 -25.90
CA LYS A 131 -14.78 0.36 -24.78
C LYS A 131 -13.83 -0.76 -24.39
N LYS A 132 -12.63 -0.78 -25.00
CA LYS A 132 -11.51 -1.60 -24.54
C LYS A 132 -11.02 -1.01 -23.22
N SER A 133 -11.46 -1.56 -22.09
CA SER A 133 -10.98 -1.12 -20.78
C SER A 133 -9.78 -1.95 -20.38
N ALA A 134 -8.62 -1.29 -20.28
CA ALA A 134 -7.43 -1.92 -19.74
C ALA A 134 -7.46 -1.82 -18.21
N LYS A 135 -7.33 -2.96 -17.53
CA LYS A 135 -7.27 -3.03 -16.06
C LYS A 135 -5.88 -3.50 -15.64
N THR A 136 -5.29 -2.83 -14.67
CA THR A 136 -4.04 -3.28 -14.06
C THR A 136 -4.37 -4.22 -12.91
N LEU A 137 -3.96 -5.48 -13.02
CA LEU A 137 -4.14 -6.51 -12.02
C LEU A 137 -2.84 -6.77 -11.28
N MET A 138 -2.97 -7.20 -10.03
CA MET A 138 -1.87 -7.57 -9.16
C MET A 138 -1.96 -9.07 -8.92
N PHE A 139 -0.88 -9.80 -9.19
CA PHE A 139 -0.81 -11.23 -8.96
C PHE A 139 0.16 -11.50 -7.83
N PHE A 140 -0.30 -12.27 -6.85
CA PHE A 140 0.48 -12.76 -5.73
C PHE A 140 0.58 -14.28 -5.87
N GLU A 141 1.73 -14.78 -6.31
CA GLU A 141 1.96 -16.20 -6.55
C GLU A 141 2.83 -16.80 -5.45
N GLY A 142 2.69 -18.12 -5.24
CA GLY A 142 3.46 -18.86 -4.25
C GLY A 142 3.11 -18.53 -2.80
N CYS A 143 1.90 -18.05 -2.55
CA CYS A 143 1.38 -17.90 -1.19
C CYS A 143 1.16 -19.28 -0.55
N PRO A 144 1.45 -19.47 0.75
CA PRO A 144 1.25 -20.74 1.42
C PRO A 144 -0.22 -21.20 1.34
N ARG A 145 -0.46 -22.32 0.65
CA ARG A 145 -1.79 -22.85 0.29
C ARG A 145 -2.73 -23.10 1.47
N ARG A 146 -2.21 -23.18 2.70
CA ARG A 146 -3.01 -23.40 3.93
C ARG A 146 -3.91 -22.22 4.28
N LEU A 147 -3.72 -21.05 3.65
CA LEU A 147 -4.39 -19.80 4.04
C LEU A 147 -5.51 -19.35 3.08
N GLY A 148 -6.02 -20.25 2.22
CA GLY A 148 -7.22 -19.98 1.41
C GLY A 148 -6.93 -19.22 0.11
N CYS A 149 -5.88 -19.62 -0.62
CA CYS A 149 -5.63 -19.12 -1.97
C CYS A 149 -6.55 -19.84 -2.97
N THR A 150 -7.26 -19.07 -3.81
CA THR A 150 -7.93 -19.57 -5.02
C THR A 150 -6.97 -19.50 -6.21
#